data_AF-A0A6C0ANN1-F1
#
_entry.id   AF-A0A6C0ANN1-F1
#
_cell.length_a   1.000
_cell.length_b   1.000
_cell.length_c   1.000
_cell.angle_alpha   90.00
_cell.angle_beta   90.00
_cell.angle_gamma   90.00
#
_symmetry.space_group_name_H-M   'P 1'
#
loop_
_entity.id
_entity.type
_entity.pdbx_description
1 polymer ?
#
loop_
_entity_poly.entity_id
_entity_poly.type
_entity_poly.pdbx_seq_one_letter_code
_entity_poly.pdbx_strand_id
1 'polypeptide(L)'
;MSAIHTKIKQVVRAVLGTEGFENKEDVVIEDGIVNTILAGLYLGGLTAFLIYAFLGYGAANLSYCYNITIGNPQETAYMFAALCFLFPYIYYPYYAIILNPLCKKTNLVASVRK
;
A
#
# COMPACT_ATOMS: atom_id res chain seq x y z
N MET A 1 27.50 37.43 -41.14
CA MET A 1 26.30 36.58 -41.26
C MET A 1 26.07 35.62 -40.09
N SER A 2 27.12 35.19 -39.36
CA SER A 2 27.00 34.19 -38.27
C SER A 2 26.27 34.69 -37.00
N ALA A 3 26.48 35.94 -36.57
CA ALA A 3 25.92 36.45 -35.31
C ALA A 3 24.39 36.62 -35.29
N ILE A 4 23.78 36.93 -36.44
CA ILE A 4 22.34 37.14 -36.56
C ILE A 4 21.58 35.81 -36.36
N HIS A 5 22.15 34.71 -36.86
CA HIS A 5 21.55 33.39 -36.75
C HIS A 5 21.48 32.89 -35.29
N THR A 6 22.51 33.21 -34.50
CA THR A 6 22.55 32.87 -33.07
C THR A 6 21.50 33.64 -32.27
N LYS A 7 21.30 34.92 -32.59
CA LYS A 7 20.28 35.77 -31.95
C LYS A 7 18.86 35.32 -32.28
N ILE A 8 18.59 34.94 -33.53
CA ILE A 8 17.28 34.41 -33.94
C ILE A 8 16.96 33.11 -33.19
N LYS A 9 17.92 32.19 -33.04
CA LYS A 9 17.70 30.95 -32.28
C LYS A 9 17.39 31.20 -30.80
N GLN A 10 18.05 32.18 -30.18
CA GLN A 10 17.77 32.54 -28.78
C GLN A 10 16.37 33.13 -28.63
N VAL A 11 15.94 34.02 -29.52
CA VAL A 11 14.61 34.63 -29.49
C VAL A 11 13.53 33.58 -29.75
N VAL A 12 13.73 32.69 -30.73
CA VAL A 12 12.78 31.61 -31.02
C VAL A 12 12.63 30.66 -29.84
N ARG A 13 13.73 30.32 -29.14
CA ARG A 13 13.67 29.49 -27.93
C ARG A 13 12.90 30.17 -26.80
N ALA A 14 13.16 31.46 -26.57
CA ALA A 14 12.48 32.30 -25.58
C ALA A 14 10.98 32.45 -25.86
N VAL A 15 10.57 32.56 -27.12
CA VAL A 15 9.16 32.64 -27.51
C VAL A 15 8.45 31.29 -27.36
N LEU A 16 9.17 30.19 -27.56
CA LEU A 16 8.64 28.84 -27.39
C LEU A 16 8.62 28.37 -25.92
N GLY A 17 9.14 29.17 -24.97
CA GLY A 17 9.19 28.83 -23.55
C GLY A 17 10.04 27.58 -23.28
N THR A 18 10.99 27.28 -24.17
CA THR A 18 11.81 26.06 -24.14
C THR A 18 13.16 26.27 -23.45
N GLU A 19 13.46 27.49 -23.02
CA GLU A 19 14.69 27.87 -22.32
C GLU A 19 14.91 27.15 -20.99
N GLY A 20 13.88 26.56 -20.39
CA GLY A 20 13.96 25.76 -19.17
C GLY A 20 14.12 24.24 -19.36
N PHE A 21 14.08 23.75 -20.62
CA PHE A 21 14.10 22.31 -20.91
C PHE A 21 15.43 21.80 -21.47
N GLU A 22 16.48 22.63 -21.54
CA GLU A 22 17.86 22.13 -21.68
C GLU A 22 18.35 21.60 -20.32
N ASN A 23 17.63 20.64 -19.73
CA ASN A 23 18.23 19.73 -18.76
C ASN A 23 19.21 18.86 -19.53
N LYS A 24 20.45 19.33 -19.66
CA LYS A 24 21.61 18.45 -19.74
C LYS A 24 21.85 17.86 -18.34
N GLU A 25 20.87 17.12 -17.83
CA GLU A 25 21.24 16.02 -16.97
C GLU A 25 21.83 15.00 -17.93
N ASP A 26 23.15 14.83 -17.85
CA ASP A 26 23.75 13.60 -18.34
C ASP A 26 23.03 12.49 -17.58
N VAL A 27 22.03 11.89 -18.23
CA VAL A 27 21.45 10.63 -17.81
C VAL A 27 22.59 9.64 -17.94
N VAL A 28 23.43 9.59 -16.91
CA VAL A 28 24.34 8.49 -16.70
C VAL A 28 23.41 7.30 -16.56
N ILE A 29 23.27 6.54 -17.65
CA ILE A 29 22.58 5.25 -17.66
C ILE A 29 23.48 4.33 -16.83
N GLU A 30 23.41 4.47 -15.52
CA GLU A 30 23.98 3.54 -14.56
C GLU A 30 23.26 2.22 -14.79
N ASP A 31 24.03 1.21 -15.20
CA ASP A 31 23.66 -0.14 -15.60
C ASP A 31 22.15 -0.43 -15.46
N GLY A 32 21.39 -0.16 -16.53
CA GLY A 32 19.92 -0.22 -16.51
C GLY A 32 19.35 -1.55 -16.04
N ILE A 33 20.15 -2.62 -16.07
CA ILE A 33 19.80 -3.94 -15.51
C ILE A 33 19.73 -3.89 -13.98
N VAL A 34 20.71 -3.28 -13.30
CA VAL A 34 20.77 -3.22 -11.82
C VAL A 34 19.60 -2.40 -11.28
N ASN A 35 19.32 -1.24 -11.89
CA ASN A 35 18.19 -0.39 -11.51
C ASN A 35 16.83 -1.06 -11.80
N THR A 36 16.71 -1.85 -12.86
CA THR A 36 15.48 -2.61 -13.15
C THR A 36 15.26 -3.73 -12.13
N ILE A 37 16.32 -4.46 -11.74
CA ILE A 37 16.25 -5.50 -10.71
C ILE A 37 15.88 -4.88 -9.35
N LEU A 38 16.51 -3.76 -8.99
CA LEU A 38 16.24 -3.07 -7.74
C LEU A 38 14.79 -2.54 -7.69
N ALA A 39 14.30 -1.92 -8.76
CA ALA A 39 12.92 -1.49 -8.87
C ALA A 39 11.93 -2.67 -8.76
N GLY A 40 12.26 -3.81 -9.38
CA GLY A 40 11.48 -5.05 -9.26
C GLY A 40 11.41 -5.58 -7.84
N LEU A 41 12.53 -5.56 -7.10
CA LEU A 41 12.58 -5.95 -5.68
C LEU A 41 11.76 -5.02 -4.80
N TYR A 42 11.85 -3.70 -5.02
CA TYR A 42 11.04 -2.73 -4.29
C TYR A 42 9.53 -2.90 -4.54
N LEU A 43 9.12 -3.02 -5.81
CA LEU A 43 7.72 -3.20 -6.18
C LEU A 43 7.17 -4.56 -5.73
N GLY A 44 7.96 -5.62 -5.88
CA GLY A 44 7.61 -6.96 -5.41
C GLY A 44 7.49 -7.01 -3.89
N GLY A 45 8.46 -6.41 -3.18
CA GLY A 45 8.43 -6.28 -1.72
C GLY A 45 7.24 -5.48 -1.21
N LEU A 46 6.93 -4.35 -1.85
CA LEU A 46 5.75 -3.54 -1.53
C LEU A 46 4.46 -4.34 -1.74
N THR A 47 4.35 -5.06 -2.85
CA THR A 47 3.17 -5.87 -3.16
C THR A 47 2.99 -7.00 -2.15
N ALA A 48 4.06 -7.71 -1.80
CA ALA A 48 4.05 -8.73 -0.76
C ALA A 48 3.63 -8.17 0.61
N PHE A 49 4.15 -6.99 0.97
CA PHE A 49 3.76 -6.30 2.19
C PHE A 49 2.27 -5.91 2.20
N LEU A 50 1.75 -5.38 1.09
CA LEU A 50 0.33 -5.03 0.97
C LEU A 50 -0.55 -6.27 1.12
N ILE A 51 -0.22 -7.37 0.43
CA ILE A 51 -0.96 -8.64 0.54
C ILE A 51 -0.96 -9.14 1.99
N TYR A 52 0.20 -9.11 2.64
CA TYR A 52 0.32 -9.48 4.04
C TYR A 52 -0.55 -8.61 4.96
N ALA A 53 -0.53 -7.29 4.76
CA ALA A 53 -1.33 -6.36 5.53
C ALA A 53 -2.84 -6.57 5.32
N PHE A 54 -3.28 -6.87 4.09
CA PHE A 54 -4.68 -7.20 3.80
C PHE A 54 -5.13 -8.48 4.51
N LEU A 55 -4.31 -9.53 4.48
CA LEU A 55 -4.60 -10.79 5.19
C LEU A 55 -4.60 -10.58 6.72
N GLY A 56 -3.62 -9.85 7.24
CA GLY A 56 -3.53 -9.46 8.66
C GLY A 56 -4.75 -8.69 9.13
N TYR A 57 -5.17 -7.69 8.36
CA TYR A 57 -6.34 -6.87 8.68
C TYR A 57 -7.62 -7.72 8.71
N GLY A 58 -7.82 -8.61 7.72
CA GLY A 58 -8.96 -9.52 7.71
C GLY A 58 -8.96 -10.49 8.89
N ALA A 59 -7.81 -11.08 9.24
CA ALA A 59 -7.67 -11.98 10.40
C ALA A 59 -8.02 -11.25 11.71
N ALA A 60 -7.46 -10.05 11.89
CA ALA A 60 -7.64 -9.24 13.08
C ALA A 60 -9.11 -8.84 13.28
N ASN A 61 -9.78 -8.42 12.21
CA ASN A 61 -11.18 -8.03 12.26
C ASN A 61 -12.10 -9.22 12.62
N LEU A 62 -11.85 -10.39 12.03
CA LEU A 62 -12.60 -11.62 12.36
C LEU A 62 -12.40 -12.04 13.81
N SER A 63 -11.16 -12.02 14.30
CA SER A 63 -10.81 -12.34 15.69
C SER A 63 -11.42 -11.35 16.69
N TYR A 64 -11.39 -10.06 16.37
CA TYR A 64 -12.00 -9.02 17.19
C TYR A 64 -13.52 -9.21 17.28
N CYS A 65 -14.21 -9.36 16.14
CA CYS A 65 -15.65 -9.65 16.13
C CYS A 65 -15.98 -10.84 17.01
N TYR A 66 -15.23 -11.94 16.89
CA TYR A 66 -15.50 -13.16 17.64
C TYR A 66 -15.45 -12.93 19.14
N ASN A 67 -14.35 -12.35 19.62
CA ASN A 67 -14.15 -12.09 21.04
C ASN A 67 -15.24 -11.18 21.61
N ILE A 68 -15.67 -10.17 20.85
CA ILE A 68 -16.79 -9.32 21.26
C ILE A 68 -18.12 -10.09 21.25
N THR A 69 -18.37 -10.96 20.26
CA THR A 69 -19.62 -11.75 20.19
C THR A 69 -19.78 -12.75 21.32
N ILE A 70 -18.68 -13.34 21.80
CA ILE A 70 -18.70 -14.28 22.93
C ILE A 70 -18.69 -13.57 24.29
N GLY A 71 -18.68 -12.23 24.31
CA GLY A 71 -18.73 -11.43 25.54
C GLY A 71 -17.41 -11.28 26.27
N ASN A 72 -16.28 -11.53 25.60
CA ASN A 72 -14.97 -11.23 26.19
C ASN A 72 -14.77 -9.72 26.35
N PRO A 73 -14.01 -9.29 27.38
CA PRO A 73 -13.66 -7.89 27.55
C PRO A 73 -12.84 -7.37 26.35
N GLN A 74 -12.99 -6.08 26.05
CA GLN A 74 -12.38 -5.45 24.87
C GLN A 74 -10.85 -5.59 24.84
N GLU A 75 -10.20 -5.54 26.00
CA GLU A 75 -8.74 -5.69 26.10
C GLU A 75 -8.26 -7.03 25.55
N THR A 76 -8.95 -8.12 25.90
CA THR A 76 -8.66 -9.45 25.39
C THR A 76 -8.94 -9.53 23.89
N ALA A 77 -10.01 -8.90 23.40
CA ALA A 77 -10.31 -8.84 21.97
C ALA A 77 -9.19 -8.13 21.16
N TYR A 78 -8.62 -7.05 21.69
CA TYR A 78 -7.50 -6.35 21.04
C TYR A 78 -6.20 -7.15 21.06
N MET A 79 -5.88 -7.84 22.15
CA MET A 79 -4.69 -8.71 22.21
C MET A 79 -4.77 -9.82 21.16
N PHE A 80 -5.92 -10.48 21.05
CA PHE A 80 -6.11 -11.54 20.05
C PHE A 80 -6.16 -10.98 18.62
N ALA A 81 -6.72 -9.79 18.40
CA ALA A 81 -6.69 -9.13 17.10
C ALA A 81 -5.26 -8.78 16.66
N ALA A 82 -4.43 -8.25 17.57
CA ALA A 82 -3.03 -7.95 17.30
C ALA A 82 -2.21 -9.21 17.00
N LEU A 83 -2.45 -10.29 17.75
CA LEU A 83 -1.78 -11.58 17.51
C LEU A 83 -2.17 -12.16 16.14
N CYS A 84 -3.43 -12.04 15.74
CA CYS A 84 -3.92 -12.49 14.43
C CYS A 84 -3.39 -11.64 13.27
N PHE A 85 -3.15 -10.34 13.50
CA PHE A 85 -2.49 -9.46 12.54
C PHE A 85 -1.01 -9.84 12.33
N LEU A 86 -0.33 -10.28 13.39
CA LEU A 86 1.09 -10.64 13.35
C LEU A 86 1.36 -12.04 12.77
N PHE A 87 0.36 -12.93 12.79
CA PHE A 87 0.47 -14.29 12.26
C PHE A 87 -0.73 -14.66 11.37
N PRO A 88 -1.01 -13.89 10.30
CA PRO A 88 -2.20 -14.09 9.48
C PRO A 88 -2.24 -15.47 8.85
N TYR A 89 -1.11 -16.01 8.38
CA TYR A 89 -1.08 -17.31 7.72
C TYR A 89 -1.54 -18.47 8.59
N ILE A 90 -1.32 -18.37 9.91
CA ILE A 90 -1.74 -19.40 10.86
C ILE A 90 -3.21 -19.21 11.19
N TYR A 91 -3.63 -17.98 11.45
CA TYR A 91 -4.96 -17.69 12.00
C TYR A 91 -6.05 -17.53 10.93
N TYR A 92 -5.74 -16.95 9.77
CA TYR A 92 -6.71 -16.67 8.70
C TYR A 92 -7.50 -17.91 8.23
N PRO A 93 -6.91 -19.10 7.98
CA PRO A 93 -7.71 -20.25 7.57
C PRO A 93 -8.70 -20.70 8.66
N TYR A 94 -8.31 -20.64 9.94
CA TYR A 94 -9.22 -20.97 11.05
C TYR A 94 -10.36 -19.96 11.17
N TYR A 95 -10.05 -18.65 11.08
CA TYR A 95 -11.07 -17.60 11.20
C TYR A 95 -11.97 -17.50 9.95
N ALA A 96 -11.43 -17.67 8.74
CA ALA A 96 -12.18 -17.54 7.49
C ALA A 96 -13.18 -18.69 7.26
N ILE A 97 -12.84 -19.92 7.68
CA ILE A 97 -13.71 -21.09 7.51
C ILE A 97 -14.78 -21.15 8.61
N ILE A 98 -14.45 -20.75 9.84
CA ILE A 98 -15.33 -20.97 11.00
C ILE A 98 -16.15 -19.71 11.37
N LEU A 99 -15.63 -18.49 11.16
CA LEU A 99 -16.19 -17.27 11.77
C LEU A 99 -16.86 -16.27 10.81
N ASN A 100 -16.86 -16.54 9.51
CA ASN A 100 -17.52 -15.72 8.50
C ASN A 100 -19.04 -15.46 8.78
N PRO A 101 -19.84 -16.36 9.37
CA PRO A 101 -21.24 -16.07 9.67
C PRO A 101 -21.49 -15.25 10.96
N LEU A 102 -20.48 -15.02 11.81
CA LEU A 102 -20.67 -14.37 13.12
C LEU A 102 -20.58 -12.83 13.04
N CYS A 103 -19.61 -12.25 12.32
CA CYS A 103 -19.48 -10.78 12.19
C CYS A 103 -20.72 -10.12 11.53
N LYS A 104 -21.45 -10.82 10.65
CA LYS A 104 -22.66 -10.27 10.00
C LYS A 104 -23.83 -10.12 10.98
N LYS A 105 -23.91 -10.97 12.02
CA LYS A 105 -24.99 -10.93 13.03
C LYS A 105 -24.73 -9.93 14.16
N THR A 106 -23.47 -9.61 14.46
CA THR A 106 -23.13 -8.70 15.57
C THR A 106 -23.64 -7.27 15.34
N ASN A 107 -23.67 -6.80 14.09
CA ASN A 107 -24.25 -5.49 13.76
C ASN A 107 -25.75 -5.39 14.11
N LEU A 108 -26.48 -6.51 14.14
CA LEU A 108 -27.88 -6.55 14.56
C LEU A 108 -28.00 -6.56 16.09
N VAL A 109 -27.11 -7.27 16.80
CA VAL A 109 -27.17 -7.35 18.28
C VAL A 109 -26.72 -6.05 18.95
N ALA A 110 -25.73 -5.36 18.38
CA ALA A 110 -25.30 -4.04 18.88
C ALA A 110 -26.34 -2.93 18.63
N SER A 111 -27.21 -3.10 17.62
CA SER A 111 -28.33 -2.19 17.36
C SER A 111 -29.54 -2.42 18.27
N VAL A 112 -29.70 -3.62 18.84
CA VAL A 112 -30.82 -3.96 19.74
C VAL A 112 -30.51 -3.60 21.20
N ARG A 113 -29.22 -3.41 21.56
CA ARG A 113 -28.79 -2.89 22.87
C ARG A 113 -28.50 -1.39 22.88
N LYS A 114 -29.10 -0.60 21.98
CA LYS A 114 -29.15 0.86 22.10
C LYS A 114 -30.53 1.29 22.58
#